data_AF-A0A3C0GG73-F1
#
_entry.id   AF-A0A3C0GG73-F1
#
_cell.length_a   1.000
_cell.length_b   1.000
_cell.length_c   1.000
_cell.angle_alpha   90.00
_cell.angle_beta   90.00
_cell.angle_gamma   90.00
#
_symmetry.space_group_name_H-M   'P 1'
#
loop_
_entity.id
_entity.type
_entity.pdbx_description
1 polymer ?
#
loop_
_entity_poly.entity_id
_entity_poly.type
_entity_poly.pdbx_seq_one_letter_code
_entity_poly.pdbx_strand_id
1 'polypeptide(L)'
;NHYKKVAESTSLGILIHEMPLNNGIPGQPSSVKWPLGLLDRIADIKNVIALKEDTKDDEYTRKVIETMGDRVSIITSGNGMKQWLTFAPHCKGWLSGSGG
;
A
#
# COMPACT_ATOMS: atom_id res chain seq x y z
N ASN A 1 9.09 -11.97 -6.11
CA ASN A 1 9.63 -13.12 -5.32
C ASN A 1 9.73 -12.86 -3.82
N HIS A 2 10.09 -11.66 -3.35
CA HIS A 2 10.20 -11.38 -1.90
C HIS A 2 8.93 -11.72 -1.10
N TYR A 3 7.79 -11.08 -1.42
CA TYR A 3 6.53 -11.31 -0.71
C TYR A 3 6.04 -12.75 -0.75
N LYS A 4 6.16 -13.41 -1.91
CA LYS A 4 5.81 -14.82 -2.06
C LYS A 4 6.62 -15.73 -1.13
N LYS A 5 7.92 -15.49 -1.01
CA LYS A 5 8.80 -16.27 -0.12
C LYS A 5 8.42 -16.08 1.36
N VAL A 6 8.11 -14.85 1.77
CA VAL A 6 7.62 -14.57 3.14
C VAL A 6 6.28 -15.26 3.37
N ALA A 7 5.35 -15.10 2.42
CA ALA A 7 4.03 -15.73 2.44
C ALA A 7 4.07 -17.24 2.59
N GLU A 8 4.98 -17.93 1.88
CA GLU A 8 5.14 -19.39 1.97
C GLU A 8 5.80 -19.85 3.27
N SER A 9 6.41 -18.94 4.04
CA SER A 9 7.12 -19.25 5.28
C SER A 9 6.29 -19.05 6.56
N THR A 10 5.05 -18.59 6.45
CA THR A 10 4.17 -18.29 7.60
C THR A 10 2.71 -18.56 7.29
N SER A 11 1.94 -18.91 8.31
CA SER A 11 0.47 -19.01 8.24
C SER A 11 -0.24 -17.70 8.60
N LEU A 12 0.51 -16.66 8.97
CA LEU A 12 -0.04 -15.37 9.37
C LEU A 12 -0.50 -14.55 8.17
N GLY A 13 -1.50 -13.70 8.42
CA GLY A 13 -1.87 -12.64 7.49
C GLY A 13 -0.78 -11.57 7.39
N ILE A 14 -0.52 -11.10 6.17
CA ILE A 14 0.52 -10.14 5.82
C ILE A 14 -0.15 -8.82 5.48
N LEU A 15 0.30 -7.76 6.16
CA LEU A 15 0.06 -6.39 5.77
C LEU A 15 1.28 -5.87 5.03
N ILE A 16 1.08 -5.43 3.80
CA ILE A 16 2.12 -4.82 2.98
C ILE A 16 2.21 -3.34 3.35
N HIS A 17 3.41 -2.87 3.69
CA HIS A 17 3.67 -1.45 3.84
C HIS A 17 4.19 -0.89 2.52
N GLU A 18 3.36 -0.11 1.85
CA GLU A 18 3.68 0.56 0.60
C GLU A 18 3.95 2.03 0.88
N MET A 19 5.11 2.49 0.43
CA MET A 19 5.55 3.88 0.48
C MET A 19 6.45 4.14 -0.73
N PRO A 20 6.63 5.40 -1.16
CA PRO A 20 7.50 5.74 -2.28
C PRO A 20 8.89 5.09 -2.16
N LEU A 21 9.34 4.44 -3.23
CA LEU A 21 10.64 3.79 -3.30
C LEU A 21 11.71 4.82 -3.66
N ASN A 22 12.85 4.78 -2.96
CA ASN A 22 14.03 5.51 -3.41
C ASN A 22 14.48 4.95 -4.75
N ASN A 23 14.58 5.81 -5.77
CA ASN A 23 14.89 5.37 -7.13
C ASN A 23 16.39 5.11 -7.35
N GLY A 24 17.27 5.70 -6.52
CA GLY A 24 18.73 5.54 -6.57
C GLY A 24 19.42 6.00 -7.86
N ILE A 25 18.71 6.66 -8.79
CA ILE A 25 19.23 7.03 -10.12
C ILE A 25 19.48 8.54 -10.16
N PRO A 26 20.74 8.99 -10.33
CA PRO A 26 21.07 10.40 -10.48
C PRO A 26 20.33 11.05 -11.66
N GLY A 27 19.80 12.25 -11.47
CA GLY A 27 19.07 12.99 -12.51
C GLY A 27 17.62 12.54 -12.76
N GLN A 28 17.14 11.53 -12.02
CA GLN A 28 15.73 11.10 -12.03
C GLN A 28 15.04 11.49 -10.70
N PRO A 29 13.69 11.52 -10.63
CA PRO A 29 12.99 11.91 -9.41
C PRO A 29 13.33 10.99 -8.24
N SER A 30 13.82 11.55 -7.12
CA SER A 30 14.40 10.79 -5.98
C SER A 30 13.54 9.62 -5.45
N SER A 31 12.22 9.70 -5.61
CA SER A 31 11.29 8.64 -5.24
C SER A 31 10.32 8.31 -6.38
N VAL A 32 9.94 7.04 -6.47
CA VAL A 32 8.97 6.52 -7.43
C VAL A 32 7.87 5.74 -6.72
N LYS A 33 6.66 5.80 -7.26
CA LYS A 33 5.51 5.02 -6.77
C LYS A 33 5.67 3.55 -7.15
N TRP A 34 5.02 2.67 -6.41
CA TRP A 34 5.00 1.25 -6.78
C TRP A 34 4.24 1.06 -8.10
N PRO A 35 4.74 0.23 -9.04
CA PRO A 35 3.97 -0.09 -10.24
C PRO A 35 2.66 -0.79 -9.87
N LEU A 36 1.53 -0.35 -10.44
CA LEU A 36 0.22 -0.96 -10.13
C LEU A 36 0.19 -2.46 -10.46
N GLY A 37 0.84 -2.89 -11.56
CA GLY A 37 0.97 -4.31 -11.88
C GLY A 37 1.82 -5.13 -10.90
N LEU A 38 2.65 -4.48 -10.06
CA LEU A 38 3.27 -5.15 -8.92
C LEU A 38 2.26 -5.35 -7.79
N LEU A 39 1.49 -4.31 -7.46
CA LEU A 39 0.45 -4.35 -6.43
C LEU A 39 -0.64 -5.38 -6.77
N ASP A 40 -1.06 -5.42 -8.03
CA ASP A 40 -2.01 -6.40 -8.56
C ASP A 40 -1.55 -7.85 -8.31
N ARG A 41 -0.31 -8.19 -8.67
CA ARG A 41 0.26 -9.52 -8.41
C ARG A 41 0.50 -9.82 -6.94
N ILE A 42 0.70 -8.79 -6.11
CA ILE A 42 0.82 -8.95 -4.65
C ILE A 42 -0.54 -9.29 -4.04
N ALA A 43 -1.62 -8.68 -4.55
CA ALA A 43 -2.99 -8.96 -4.09
C ALA A 43 -3.43 -10.41 -4.36
N ASP A 44 -2.85 -11.09 -5.34
CA ASP A 44 -3.10 -12.51 -5.61
C ASP A 44 -2.42 -13.47 -4.61
N ILE A 45 -1.55 -12.96 -3.73
CA ILE A 45 -0.90 -13.78 -2.70
C ILE A 45 -1.90 -14.03 -1.57
N LYS A 46 -2.32 -15.28 -1.40
CA LYS A 46 -3.42 -15.69 -0.50
C LYS A 46 -3.40 -15.10 0.91
N ASN A 47 -2.22 -15.00 1.53
CA ASN A 47 -2.10 -14.48 2.89
C ASN A 47 -1.72 -13.00 2.95
N VAL A 48 -1.66 -12.28 1.83
CA VAL A 48 -1.68 -10.82 1.82
C VAL A 48 -3.12 -10.38 2.05
N ILE A 49 -3.40 -9.85 3.23
CA ILE A 49 -4.77 -9.50 3.66
C ILE A 49 -4.99 -7.98 3.67
N ALA A 50 -3.91 -7.20 3.68
CA ALA A 50 -4.00 -5.76 3.74
C ALA A 50 -2.83 -5.04 3.08
N LEU A 51 -3.08 -3.81 2.65
CA LEU A 51 -2.08 -2.83 2.23
C LEU A 51 -2.20 -1.58 3.12
N LYS A 52 -1.10 -1.15 3.70
CA LYS A 52 -0.94 0.21 4.22
C LYS A 52 -0.33 1.07 3.12
N GLU A 53 -1.10 2.00 2.57
CA GLU A 53 -0.74 2.90 1.46
C GLU A 53 -0.27 4.25 2.04
N ASP A 54 0.99 4.64 1.78
CA ASP A 54 1.66 5.79 2.41
C ASP A 54 2.29 6.75 1.39
N THR A 55 1.75 6.80 0.17
CA THR A 55 2.21 7.69 -0.92
C THR A 55 1.73 9.13 -0.73
N LYS A 56 0.66 9.35 0.04
CA LYS A 56 0.06 10.67 0.33
C LYS A 56 -0.48 11.38 -0.93
N ASP A 57 -0.82 10.61 -1.96
CA ASP A 57 -1.23 11.09 -3.28
C ASP A 57 -2.61 10.52 -3.65
N ASP A 58 -3.63 11.36 -3.62
CA ASP A 58 -5.02 10.92 -3.79
C ASP A 58 -5.31 10.25 -5.13
N GLU A 59 -4.63 10.65 -6.22
CA GLU A 59 -4.82 10.01 -7.53
C GLU A 59 -4.28 8.58 -7.50
N TYR A 60 -3.10 8.39 -6.91
CA TYR A 60 -2.52 7.07 -6.73
C TYR A 60 -3.32 6.22 -5.76
N THR A 61 -3.78 6.76 -4.64
CA THR A 61 -4.65 6.05 -3.69
C THR A 61 -5.91 5.52 -4.40
N ARG A 62 -6.55 6.30 -5.29
CA ARG A 62 -7.68 5.80 -6.12
C ARG A 62 -7.28 4.63 -6.99
N LYS A 63 -6.16 4.73 -7.71
CA LYS A 63 -5.67 3.65 -8.57
C LYS A 63 -5.34 2.38 -7.78
N VAL A 64 -4.79 2.52 -6.57
CA VAL A 64 -4.54 1.39 -5.66
C VAL A 64 -5.85 0.74 -5.22
N ILE A 65 -6.85 1.54 -4.83
CA ILE A 65 -8.19 1.05 -4.47
C ILE A 65 -8.83 0.28 -5.62
N GLU A 66 -8.81 0.84 -6.84
CA GLU A 66 -9.34 0.19 -8.03
C GLU A 66 -8.57 -1.10 -8.37
N THR A 67 -7.26 -1.12 -8.14
CA THR A 67 -6.41 -2.26 -8.48
C THR A 67 -6.66 -3.43 -7.53
N MET A 68 -6.77 -3.21 -6.22
CA MET A 68 -6.69 -4.30 -5.23
C MET A 68 -7.75 -4.27 -4.11
N GLY A 69 -8.59 -3.23 -4.04
CA GLY A 69 -9.54 -3.05 -2.92
C GLY A 69 -10.63 -4.11 -2.82
N ASP A 70 -10.80 -4.94 -3.86
CA ASP A 70 -11.69 -6.11 -3.88
C ASP A 70 -11.06 -7.36 -3.23
N ARG A 71 -9.72 -7.44 -3.20
CA ARG A 71 -8.95 -8.60 -2.74
C ARG A 71 -8.28 -8.38 -1.38
N VAL A 72 -7.88 -7.14 -1.08
CA VAL A 72 -7.14 -6.81 0.15
C VAL A 72 -7.76 -5.60 0.85
N SER A 73 -7.65 -5.57 2.18
CA SER A 73 -8.06 -4.39 2.96
C SER A 73 -7.06 -3.26 2.79
N ILE A 74 -7.50 -2.08 2.35
CA ILE A 74 -6.63 -0.92 2.22
C ILE A 74 -6.76 -0.03 3.46
N ILE A 75 -5.61 0.39 3.98
CA ILE A 75 -5.48 1.31 5.11
C ILE A 75 -4.65 2.50 4.63
N THR A 76 -5.21 3.71 4.72
CA THR A 76 -4.49 4.93 4.31
C THR A 76 -3.50 5.36 5.38
N SER A 77 -2.39 5.96 4.97
CA SER A 77 -1.35 6.49 5.86
C SER A 77 -0.81 7.82 5.34
N GLY A 78 -0.23 8.59 6.27
CA GLY A 78 0.68 9.67 5.92
C GLY A 78 0.06 11.08 5.87
N ASN A 79 -1.23 11.20 5.57
CA ASN A 79 -1.97 12.48 5.63
C ASN A 79 -3.04 12.51 6.75
N GLY A 80 -3.02 11.51 7.63
CA GLY A 80 -3.89 11.42 8.80
C GLY A 80 -5.39 11.33 8.45
N MET A 81 -6.22 11.82 9.37
CA MET A 81 -7.69 11.73 9.27
C MET A 81 -8.24 12.40 8.02
N LYS A 82 -7.58 13.44 7.47
CA LYS A 82 -8.06 14.14 6.27
C LYS A 82 -8.13 13.21 5.06
N GLN A 83 -7.05 12.50 4.77
CA GLN A 83 -7.02 11.56 3.65
C GLN A 83 -7.96 10.39 3.90
N TRP A 84 -8.03 9.91 5.14
CA TRP A 84 -9.03 8.92 5.51
C TRP A 84 -10.45 9.34 5.16
N LEU A 85 -10.88 10.55 5.53
CA LEU A 85 -12.24 11.01 5.25
C LEU A 85 -12.56 11.00 3.76
N THR A 86 -11.58 11.27 2.90
CA THR A 86 -11.73 11.17 1.44
C THR A 86 -11.97 9.72 0.97
N PHE A 87 -11.35 8.73 1.62
CA PHE A 87 -11.36 7.33 1.17
C PHE A 87 -12.12 6.36 2.09
N ALA A 88 -12.75 6.84 3.15
CA ALA A 88 -13.47 6.05 4.14
C ALA A 88 -14.51 5.06 3.55
N PRO A 89 -15.19 5.36 2.43
CA PRO A 89 -16.08 4.37 1.79
C PRO A 89 -15.36 3.13 1.24
N HIS A 90 -14.06 3.24 0.95
CA HIS A 90 -13.29 2.22 0.24
C HIS A 90 -12.14 1.63 1.06
N CYS A 91 -11.60 2.39 2.01
CA CYS A 91 -10.55 1.96 2.92
C CYS A 91 -11.14 1.49 4.26
N LYS A 92 -10.42 0.62 4.98
CA LYS A 92 -10.88 0.04 6.26
C LYS A 92 -10.39 0.77 7.51
N GLY A 93 -9.47 1.71 7.35
CA GLY A 93 -9.03 2.61 8.42
C GLY A 93 -7.86 3.48 7.98
N TRP A 94 -7.25 4.15 8.96
CA TRP A 94 -5.97 4.82 8.80
C TRP A 94 -4.97 4.39 9.86
N LEU A 95 -3.68 4.44 9.53
CA LEU A 95 -2.60 4.27 10.48
C LEU A 95 -1.70 5.50 10.46
N SER A 96 -1.41 6.04 11.64
CA SER A 96 -0.50 7.17 11.83
C SER A 96 0.47 6.87 12.96
N GLY A 97 1.74 7.23 12.80
CA GLY A 97 2.69 7.20 13.90
C GLY A 97 2.37 8.32 14.90
N SER A 98 2.23 7.98 16.18
CA SER A 98 2.08 8.94 17.28
C SER A 98 3.41 9.33 17.92
N GLY A 99 4.54 8.98 17.29
CA GLY A 99 5.89 9.27 17.78
C GLY A 99 6.29 10.71 17.47
N GLY A 100 6.00 11.61 18.40
CA GLY A 100 6.69 12.89 18.58
C GLY A 100 7.75 12.77 19.68
#